data_AF-A0A1M7QZE9-F1
#
_entry.id   AF-A0A1M7QZE9-F1
#
_cell.length_a   1.000
_cell.length_b   1.000
_cell.length_c   1.000
_cell.angle_alpha   90.00
_cell.angle_beta   90.00
_cell.angle_gamma   90.00
#
_symmetry.space_group_name_H-M   'P 1'
#
loop_
_entity.id
_entity.type
_entity.pdbx_description
1 polymer ?
#
loop_
_entity_poly.entity_id
_entity_poly.type
_entity_poly.pdbx_seq_one_letter_code
_entity_poly.pdbx_strand_id
1 'polypeptide(L)'
;MTATEFPADLVDLQRRAHAAWHAVAAYRKEVNAARRAQAADGGLKDDPTRRWESPQVRPWTAEEDAHFAGLASAVVEAALALRKGIADAGLNGGYDVAQGLHRAAREA
;
A
#
# COMPACT_ATOMS: atom_id res chain seq x y z
N MET A 1 10.70 -25.63 15.30
CA MET A 1 9.28 -25.45 14.92
C MET A 1 9.21 -25.52 13.41
N THR A 2 8.59 -26.59 12.92
CA THR A 2 8.41 -26.92 11.51
C THR A 2 7.62 -25.81 10.80
N ALA A 3 7.96 -25.55 9.54
CA ALA A 3 7.20 -24.67 8.67
C ALA A 3 5.73 -25.13 8.69
N THR A 4 4.84 -24.31 9.25
CA THR A 4 3.42 -24.50 9.02
C THR A 4 3.20 -24.15 7.56
N GLU A 5 3.20 -25.16 6.69
CA GLU A 5 2.86 -24.99 5.28
C GLU A 5 1.42 -24.49 5.23
N PHE A 6 1.24 -23.19 5.01
CA PHE A 6 -0.08 -22.64 4.82
C PHE A 6 -0.65 -23.16 3.51
N PRO A 7 -1.98 -23.35 3.43
CA PRO A 7 -2.64 -23.66 2.17
C PRO A 7 -2.26 -22.65 1.07
N ALA A 8 -1.98 -23.14 -0.14
CA ALA A 8 -1.46 -22.31 -1.24
C ALA A 8 -2.44 -21.19 -1.64
N ASP A 9 -3.73 -21.48 -1.59
CA ASP A 9 -4.82 -20.50 -1.79
C ASP A 9 -4.77 -19.38 -0.75
N LEU A 10 -4.45 -19.70 0.51
CA LEU A 10 -4.31 -18.72 1.58
C LEU A 10 -3.04 -17.86 1.41
N VAL A 11 -1.95 -18.47 0.94
CA VAL A 11 -0.72 -17.74 0.56
C VAL A 11 -0.99 -16.78 -0.60
N ASP A 12 -1.74 -17.21 -1.61
CA ASP A 12 -2.14 -16.36 -2.74
C ASP A 12 -3.03 -15.19 -2.31
N LEU A 13 -3.97 -15.41 -1.39
CA LEU A 13 -4.77 -14.32 -0.79
C LEU A 13 -3.87 -13.30 -0.08
N GLN A 14 -2.87 -13.76 0.67
CA GLN A 14 -1.90 -12.89 1.34
C GLN A 14 -1.04 -12.10 0.32
N ARG A 15 -0.63 -12.73 -0.79
CA ARG A 15 0.10 -12.05 -1.89
C ARG A 15 -0.75 -10.98 -2.55
N ARG A 16 -2.04 -11.24 -2.79
CA ARG A 16 -2.98 -10.22 -3.32
C ARG A 16 -3.10 -9.04 -2.38
N ALA A 17 -3.18 -9.28 -1.07
CA ALA A 17 -3.20 -8.21 -0.08
C ALA A 17 -1.90 -7.37 -0.10
N HIS A 18 -0.72 -8.01 -0.24
CA HIS A 18 0.54 -7.26 -0.42
C HIS A 18 0.53 -6.44 -1.70
N ALA A 19 0.12 -7.03 -2.82
CA ALA A 19 0.07 -6.34 -4.11
C ALA A 19 -0.84 -5.09 -4.07
N ALA A 20 -2.01 -5.19 -3.43
CA ALA A 20 -2.91 -4.05 -3.26
C ALA A 20 -2.27 -2.92 -2.44
N TRP A 21 -1.62 -3.26 -1.31
CA TRP A 21 -0.90 -2.26 -0.50
C TRP A 21 0.30 -1.65 -1.25
N HIS A 22 1.03 -2.46 -2.02
CA HIS A 22 2.12 -1.97 -2.85
C HIS A 22 1.64 -1.01 -3.93
N ALA A 23 0.50 -1.28 -4.57
CA ALA A 23 -0.10 -0.39 -5.55
C ALA A 23 -0.45 0.98 -4.93
N VAL A 24 -1.07 1.00 -3.75
CA VAL A 24 -1.35 2.24 -2.99
C VAL A 24 -0.06 3.00 -2.69
N ALA A 25 0.97 2.32 -2.18
CA ALA A 25 2.24 2.95 -1.82
C ALA A 25 2.99 3.51 -3.05
N ALA A 26 3.00 2.75 -4.15
CA ALA A 26 3.59 3.16 -5.42
C ALA A 26 2.89 4.41 -5.96
N TYR A 27 1.56 4.41 -5.99
CA TYR A 27 0.77 5.53 -6.49
C TYR A 27 0.98 6.80 -5.65
N ARG A 28 0.95 6.69 -4.31
CA ARG A 28 1.26 7.83 -3.42
C ARG A 28 2.66 8.39 -3.65
N LYS A 29 3.64 7.52 -3.91
CA LYS A 29 5.02 7.93 -4.19
C LYS A 29 5.10 8.68 -5.52
N GLU A 30 4.44 8.17 -6.55
CA GLU A 30 4.36 8.78 -7.89
C GLU A 30 3.71 10.17 -7.84
N VAL A 31 2.51 10.28 -7.27
CA VAL A 31 1.79 11.57 -7.13
C VAL A 31 2.63 12.58 -6.35
N ASN A 32 3.27 12.16 -5.26
CA ASN A 32 4.15 13.06 -4.50
C ASN A 32 5.40 13.48 -5.29
N ALA A 33 5.98 12.59 -6.09
CA ALA A 33 7.11 12.92 -6.95
C ALA A 33 6.70 13.95 -8.02
N ALA A 34 5.57 13.73 -8.69
CA ALA A 34 5.01 14.65 -9.68
C ALA A 34 4.71 16.03 -9.09
N ARG A 35 4.06 16.06 -7.91
CA ARG A 35 3.76 17.31 -7.18
C ARG A 35 5.03 18.08 -6.80
N ARG A 36 6.09 17.38 -6.41
CA ARG A 36 7.39 18.00 -6.10
C ARG A 36 8.10 18.52 -7.34
N ALA A 37 8.05 17.79 -8.47
CA ALA A 37 8.61 18.24 -9.73
C ALA A 37 7.94 19.55 -10.20
N GLN A 38 6.61 19.59 -10.18
CA GLN A 38 5.85 20.81 -10.52
C GLN A 38 6.19 22.00 -9.63
N ALA A 39 6.37 21.78 -8.32
CA ALA A 39 6.79 22.83 -7.41
C ALA A 39 8.22 23.34 -7.69
N ALA A 40 9.11 22.47 -8.18
CA ALA A 40 10.48 22.84 -8.55
C ALA A 40 10.51 23.66 -9.86
N ASP A 41 9.69 23.31 -10.85
CA ASP A 41 9.58 24.01 -12.14
C ASP A 41 9.02 25.43 -12.00
N GLY A 42 8.24 25.70 -10.94
CA GLY A 42 7.69 27.02 -10.62
C GLY A 42 8.71 28.07 -10.15
N GLY A 43 10.02 27.81 -10.25
CA GLY A 43 11.08 28.79 -9.94
C GLY A 43 11.31 29.04 -8.44
N LEU A 44 10.76 28.19 -7.57
CA LEU A 44 10.77 28.39 -6.11
C LEU A 44 12.05 27.86 -5.41
N LYS A 45 13.03 27.40 -6.18
CA LYS A 45 14.20 26.69 -5.67
C LYS A 45 15.28 27.63 -5.11
N ASP A 46 15.31 28.89 -5.57
CA ASP A 46 16.42 29.81 -5.37
C ASP A 46 16.03 31.18 -4.76
N ASP A 47 14.84 31.32 -4.14
CA ASP A 47 14.44 32.58 -3.48
C ASP A 47 15.10 32.69 -2.08
N PRO A 48 16.11 33.57 -1.89
CA PRO A 48 16.83 33.70 -0.62
C PRO A 48 16.03 34.41 0.47
N THR A 49 14.87 34.98 0.13
CA THR A 49 13.99 35.71 1.07
C THR A 49 12.90 34.83 1.67
N ARG A 50 12.74 33.60 1.16
CA ARG A 50 11.68 32.70 1.58
C ARG A 50 12.05 31.98 2.87
N ARG A 51 11.11 31.98 3.83
CA ARG A 51 11.17 31.09 5.00
C ARG A 51 11.32 29.64 4.51
N TRP A 52 12.10 28.82 5.24
CA TRP A 52 12.34 27.40 4.99
C TRP A 52 11.08 26.53 5.23
N GLU A 53 9.93 27.00 4.77
CA GLU A 53 8.70 26.23 4.73
C GLU A 53 8.83 25.24 3.57
N SER A 54 8.43 23.98 3.81
CA SER A 54 8.48 22.92 2.79
C SER A 54 7.89 23.42 1.47
N PRO A 55 8.38 22.96 0.29
CA PRO A 55 7.84 23.38 -0.99
C PRO A 55 6.32 23.25 -0.95
N GLN A 56 5.61 24.36 -1.16
CA GLN A 56 4.15 24.32 -1.27
C GLN A 56 3.80 23.48 -2.50
N VAL A 57 3.56 22.20 -2.26
CA VAL A 57 3.07 21.28 -3.27
C VAL A 57 1.58 21.50 -3.42
N ARG A 58 1.09 21.55 -4.66
CA ARG A 58 -0.36 21.65 -4.93
C ARG A 58 -1.13 20.56 -4.17
N PRO A 59 -2.41 20.76 -3.81
CA PRO A 59 -3.24 19.67 -3.31
C PRO A 59 -3.34 18.53 -4.35
N TRP A 60 -3.85 17.38 -3.89
CA TRP A 60 -4.25 16.31 -4.80
C TRP A 60 -5.40 16.80 -5.68
N THR A 61 -5.42 16.32 -6.92
CA THR A 61 -6.54 16.56 -7.84
C THR A 61 -7.65 15.56 -7.57
N ALA A 62 -8.88 15.90 -8.00
CA ALA A 62 -10.01 14.99 -7.88
C ALA A 62 -9.79 13.65 -8.60
N GLU A 63 -9.06 13.65 -9.73
CA GLU A 63 -8.70 12.44 -10.46
C GLU A 63 -7.72 11.57 -9.64
N GLU A 64 -6.72 12.19 -9.01
CA GLU A 64 -5.77 11.46 -8.16
C GLU A 64 -6.45 10.88 -6.91
N ASP A 65 -7.36 11.64 -6.31
CA ASP A 65 -8.16 11.17 -5.18
C ASP A 65 -9.07 10.01 -5.58
N ALA A 66 -9.73 10.09 -6.75
CA ALA A 66 -10.59 9.01 -7.25
C ALA A 66 -9.79 7.73 -7.54
N HIS A 67 -8.62 7.86 -8.16
CA HIS A 67 -7.74 6.71 -8.40
C HIS A 67 -7.29 6.09 -7.08
N PHE A 68 -6.84 6.91 -6.12
CA PHE A 68 -6.44 6.43 -4.80
C PHE A 68 -7.59 5.74 -4.06
N ALA A 69 -8.81 6.27 -4.13
CA ALA A 69 -9.99 5.64 -3.57
C ALA A 69 -10.22 4.25 -4.18
N GLY A 70 -10.06 4.09 -5.49
CA GLY A 70 -10.11 2.78 -6.16
C GLY A 70 -9.07 1.79 -5.63
N LEU A 71 -7.82 2.23 -5.48
CA LEU A 71 -6.76 1.38 -4.90
C LEU A 71 -7.01 1.04 -3.43
N ALA A 72 -7.53 1.99 -2.65
CA ALA A 72 -7.89 1.78 -1.26
C ALA A 72 -9.05 0.78 -1.12
N SER A 73 -10.05 0.83 -2.00
CA SER A 73 -11.11 -0.17 -2.06
C SER A 73 -10.56 -1.57 -2.37
N ALA A 74 -9.63 -1.69 -3.32
CA ALA A 74 -8.99 -2.98 -3.62
C ALA A 74 -8.21 -3.56 -2.42
N VAL A 75 -7.59 -2.70 -1.60
CA VAL A 75 -6.96 -3.12 -0.34
C VAL A 75 -7.99 -3.69 0.64
N VAL A 76 -9.14 -3.02 0.80
CA VAL A 76 -10.21 -3.48 1.68
C VAL A 76 -10.75 -4.83 1.21
N GLU A 77 -11.02 -4.97 -0.08
CA GLU A 77 -11.48 -6.24 -0.68
C GLU A 77 -10.47 -7.37 -0.45
N ALA A 78 -9.19 -7.13 -0.71
CA ALA A 78 -8.13 -8.12 -0.50
C ALA A 78 -8.00 -8.52 0.99
N ALA A 79 -8.10 -7.55 1.91
CA ALA A 79 -8.06 -7.81 3.34
C ALA A 79 -9.27 -8.63 3.83
N LEU A 80 -10.46 -8.34 3.32
CA LEU A 80 -11.68 -9.11 3.63
C LEU A 80 -11.60 -10.53 3.08
N ALA A 81 -11.12 -10.70 1.85
CA ALA A 81 -10.92 -12.01 1.23
C ALA A 81 -9.90 -12.85 2.02
N LEU A 82 -8.78 -12.25 2.44
CA LEU A 82 -7.80 -12.92 3.30
C LEU A 82 -8.41 -13.31 4.65
N ARG A 83 -9.14 -12.41 5.30
CA ARG A 83 -9.79 -12.71 6.59
C ARG A 83 -10.78 -13.88 6.45
N LYS A 84 -11.55 -13.91 5.37
CA LYS A 84 -12.45 -15.02 5.06
C LYS A 84 -11.66 -16.32 4.82
N GLY A 85 -10.58 -16.28 4.03
CA GLY A 85 -9.72 -17.44 3.79
C GLY A 85 -9.12 -18.02 5.08
N ILE A 86 -8.66 -17.16 6.01
CA ILE A 86 -8.16 -17.60 7.32
C ILE A 86 -9.26 -18.35 8.10
N ALA A 87 -10.49 -17.81 8.11
CA ALA A 87 -11.61 -18.42 8.80
C ALA A 87 -12.06 -19.74 8.15
N ASP A 88 -12.13 -19.79 6.82
CA ASP A 88 -12.50 -20.99 6.05
C ASP A 88 -11.45 -22.11 6.23
N ALA A 89 -10.17 -21.76 6.45
CA ALA A 89 -9.09 -22.69 6.78
C ALA A 89 -9.10 -23.16 8.25
N GLY A 90 -10.03 -22.69 9.08
CA GLY A 90 -10.12 -23.05 10.51
C GLY A 90 -8.97 -22.47 11.35
N LEU A 91 -8.22 -21.50 10.83
CA LEU A 91 -7.12 -20.86 11.53
C LEU A 91 -7.62 -19.71 12.39
N ASN A 92 -6.97 -19.47 13.54
CA ASN A 92 -7.22 -18.25 14.28
C ASN A 92 -6.58 -17.06 13.54
N GLY A 93 -7.23 -15.90 13.54
CA GLY A 93 -6.66 -14.66 13.00
C GLY A 93 -5.60 -14.02 13.91
N GLY A 94 -4.87 -14.84 14.68
CA GLY A 94 -3.90 -14.41 15.66
C GLY A 94 -2.58 -13.96 15.03
N TYR A 95 -1.74 -13.35 15.87
CA TYR A 95 -0.46 -12.77 15.46
C TYR A 95 0.45 -13.78 14.73
N ASP A 96 0.56 -15.02 15.22
CA ASP A 96 1.46 -16.02 14.64
C ASP A 96 1.02 -16.48 13.25
N VAL A 97 -0.29 -16.63 13.03
CA VAL A 97 -0.85 -16.95 11.71
C VAL A 97 -0.59 -15.80 10.74
N ALA A 98 -0.80 -14.55 11.17
CA ALA A 98 -0.52 -13.38 10.35
C ALA A 98 0.98 -13.31 9.97
N GLN A 99 1.90 -13.41 10.94
CA GLN A 99 3.34 -13.39 10.66
C GLN A 99 3.78 -14.57 9.79
N GLY A 100 3.22 -15.76 10.03
CA GLY A 100 3.47 -16.95 9.24
C GLY A 100 3.07 -16.76 7.77
N LEU A 101 1.86 -16.26 7.52
CA LEU A 101 1.36 -15.97 6.18
C LEU A 101 2.18 -14.89 5.48
N HIS A 102 2.53 -13.81 6.18
CA HIS A 102 3.40 -12.77 5.65
C HIS A 102 4.74 -13.32 5.17
N ARG A 103 5.35 -14.24 5.92
CA ARG A 103 6.60 -14.90 5.53
C ARG A 103 6.38 -15.83 4.33
N ALA A 104 5.38 -16.70 4.39
CA ALA A 104 5.08 -17.65 3.31
C ALA A 104 4.82 -16.94 1.97
N ALA A 105 4.07 -15.84 1.99
CA ALA A 105 3.78 -15.04 0.80
C ALA A 105 4.99 -14.26 0.23
N ARG A 106 6.06 -14.07 1.01
CA ARG A 106 7.31 -13.46 0.53
C ARG A 106 8.29 -14.49 -0.03
N GLU A 107 8.25 -15.72 0.47
CA GLU A 107 9.15 -16.81 0.09
C GLU A 107 8.66 -17.57 -1.15
N ALA A 108 7.36 -17.51 -1.46
CA ALA A 108 6.71 -18.12 -2.63
C ALA A 108 6.71 -17.22 -3.88
#